data_AF-X1QFB0-F1
#
_entry.id   AF-X1QFB0-F1
#
_cell.length_a   1.000
_cell.length_b   1.000
_cell.length_c   1.000
_cell.angle_alpha   90.00
_cell.angle_beta   90.00
_cell.angle_gamma   90.00
#
_symmetry.space_group_name_H-M   'P 1'
#
loop_
_entity.id
_entity.type
_entity.pdbx_description
1 polymer ?
#
loop_
_entity_poly.entity_id
_entity_poly.type
_entity_poly.pdbx_seq_one_letter_code
_entity_poly.pdbx_strand_id
1 'polypeptide(L)'
;SNFPDLSQALIKTNLPEKLDGLIGVARVQVKHPSHYFGFLPYKHEGKLLFPTGVFTGTWSLNELAFAVKYGVKVIKTSYVILFPQIRNPFTEFVDYIYR
;
A
#
# COMPACT_ATOMS: atom_id res chain seq x y z
N SER A 1 -15.28 5.98 17.82
CA SER A 1 -15.22 5.55 16.42
C SER A 1 -14.03 4.64 16.27
N ASN A 2 -14.17 3.41 15.76
CA ASN A 2 -13.04 2.49 15.53
C ASN A 2 -12.23 2.86 14.28
N PHE A 3 -12.51 4.00 13.65
CA PHE A 3 -11.76 4.50 12.51
C PHE A 3 -10.44 5.17 12.98
N PRO A 4 -9.38 5.09 12.17
CA PRO A 4 -8.09 5.65 12.55
C PRO A 4 -8.18 7.17 12.69
N ASP A 5 -7.65 7.68 13.81
CA ASP A 5 -7.48 9.11 14.01
C ASP A 5 -6.32 9.62 13.15
N LEU A 6 -6.61 10.54 12.23
CA LEU A 6 -5.61 11.13 11.34
C LEU A 6 -4.55 11.93 12.09
N SER A 7 -4.84 12.41 13.31
CA SER A 7 -3.84 13.08 14.15
C SER A 7 -2.70 12.16 14.56
N GLN A 8 -2.91 10.84 14.52
CA GLN A 8 -1.94 9.81 14.89
C GLN A 8 -1.13 9.31 13.68
N ALA A 9 -1.39 9.85 12.48
CA ALA A 9 -0.66 9.47 11.28
C ALA A 9 0.79 9.94 11.36
N LEU A 10 1.73 9.01 11.17
CA LEU A 10 3.16 9.33 11.14
C LEU A 10 3.61 9.52 9.69
N ILE A 11 4.13 10.70 9.38
CA ILE A 11 4.71 11.01 8.06
C ILE A 11 6.21 10.78 8.12
N LYS A 12 6.73 9.94 7.22
CA LYS A 12 8.16 9.64 7.09
C LYS A 12 8.63 9.91 5.67
N THR A 13 9.91 10.25 5.53
CA THR A 13 10.57 10.42 4.22
C THR A 13 11.19 9.12 3.70
N ASN A 14 11.40 8.14 4.58
CA ASN A 14 12.00 6.84 4.26
C ASN A 14 10.99 5.70 4.46
N LEU A 15 11.13 4.67 3.61
CA LEU A 15 10.38 3.43 3.74
C LEU A 15 10.87 2.65 4.96
N PRO A 16 9.97 2.09 5.78
CA PRO A 16 10.37 1.12 6.81
C PRO A 16 11.09 -0.08 6.18
N GLU A 17 12.08 -0.65 6.89
CA GLU A 17 12.82 -1.83 6.41
C GLU A 17 11.90 -3.04 6.18
N LYS A 18 10.90 -3.20 7.05
CA LYS A 18 9.87 -4.25 6.94
C LYS A 18 8.52 -3.61 6.70
N LEU A 19 7.88 -4.00 5.60
CA LEU A 19 6.56 -3.51 5.21
C LEU A 19 5.41 -4.36 5.77
N ASP A 20 5.66 -5.66 5.97
CA ASP A 20 4.64 -6.61 6.43
C ASP A 20 4.05 -6.21 7.78
N GLY A 21 2.72 -6.13 7.85
CA GLY A 21 1.97 -5.79 9.07
C GLY A 21 1.82 -4.30 9.34
N LEU A 22 2.43 -3.42 8.52
CA LEU A 22 2.23 -1.98 8.62
C LEU A 22 1.02 -1.53 7.82
N ILE A 23 0.21 -0.67 8.43
CA ILE A 23 -0.92 -0.02 7.75
C ILE A 23 -0.46 1.37 7.32
N GLY A 24 -0.60 1.67 6.04
CA GLY A 24 -0.12 2.92 5.52
C GLY A 24 -0.20 3.01 4.01
N VAL A 25 0.20 4.17 3.50
CA VAL A 25 0.40 4.44 2.09
C VAL A 25 1.77 5.04 1.87
N ALA A 26 2.41 4.70 0.76
CA ALA A 26 3.70 5.27 0.39
C ALA A 26 3.67 5.75 -1.05
N ARG A 27 4.25 6.93 -1.29
CA ARG A 27 4.59 7.39 -2.63
C ARG A 27 6.04 7.03 -2.91
N VAL A 28 6.25 6.16 -3.89
CA VAL A 28 7.57 5.60 -4.20
C VAL A 28 7.78 5.51 -5.71
N GLN A 29 9.05 5.59 -6.11
CA GLN A 29 9.51 5.16 -7.42
C GLN A 29 9.96 3.71 -7.32
N VAL A 30 9.49 2.87 -8.24
CA VAL A 30 9.79 1.43 -8.28
C VAL A 30 10.41 1.03 -9.61
N LYS A 31 11.17 -0.07 -9.59
CA LYS A 31 11.55 -0.86 -10.75
C LYS A 31 10.75 -2.15 -10.73
N HIS A 32 9.76 -2.24 -11.61
CA HIS A 32 8.90 -3.41 -11.77
C HIS A 32 9.46 -4.31 -12.88
N PRO A 33 9.77 -5.59 -12.61
CA PRO A 33 10.20 -6.52 -13.65
C PRO A 33 9.04 -6.81 -14.64
N SER A 34 9.34 -7.29 -15.85
CA SER A 34 8.26 -7.79 -16.71
C SER A 34 7.64 -9.01 -16.04
N HIS A 35 6.32 -9.01 -15.89
CA HIS A 35 5.61 -10.03 -15.14
C HIS A 35 4.22 -10.26 -15.74
N TYR A 36 3.76 -11.51 -15.75
CA TYR A 36 2.45 -11.87 -16.31
C TYR A 36 1.30 -11.41 -15.41
N PHE A 37 1.47 -11.56 -14.09
CA PHE A 37 0.52 -11.05 -13.10
C PHE A 37 0.74 -9.56 -12.84
N GLY A 38 -0.33 -8.77 -12.87
CA GLY A 38 -0.30 -7.33 -12.65
C GLY A 38 -0.22 -6.97 -11.17
N PHE A 39 0.83 -6.25 -10.77
CA PHE A 39 0.95 -5.63 -9.45
C PHE A 39 0.98 -4.10 -9.61
N LEU A 40 0.73 -3.38 -8.51
CA LEU A 40 0.83 -1.92 -8.46
C LEU A 40 -0.04 -1.23 -9.53
N PRO A 41 -1.37 -1.40 -9.44
CA PRO A 41 -2.30 -0.82 -10.41
C PRO A 41 -2.12 0.69 -10.53
N TYR A 42 -2.25 1.19 -11.75
CA TYR A 42 -2.22 2.61 -12.07
C TYR A 42 -3.44 2.97 -12.92
N LYS A 43 -4.25 3.92 -12.45
CA LYS A 43 -5.40 4.41 -13.21
C LYS A 43 -4.95 5.50 -14.16
N HIS A 44 -5.15 5.28 -15.46
CA HIS A 44 -4.80 6.22 -16.52
C HIS A 44 -5.95 6.32 -17.51
N GLU A 45 -6.46 7.53 -17.75
CA GLU A 45 -7.55 7.79 -18.71
C GLU A 45 -8.77 6.87 -18.52
N GLY A 46 -9.15 6.64 -17.25
CA GLY A 46 -10.28 5.77 -16.90
C GLY A 46 -9.98 4.26 -16.99
N LYS A 47 -8.80 3.86 -17.48
CA LYS A 47 -8.37 2.47 -17.59
C LYS A 47 -7.46 2.08 -16.42
N LEU A 48 -7.52 0.81 -16.06
CA LEU A 48 -6.59 0.19 -15.10
C LEU A 48 -5.41 -0.39 -15.87
N LEU A 49 -4.19 0.08 -15.55
CA LEU A 49 -2.95 -0.37 -16.15
C LEU A 49 -2.05 -1.02 -15.10
N PHE A 50 -1.19 -1.93 -15.55
CA PHE A 50 -0.15 -2.57 -14.74
C PHE A 50 1.21 -2.34 -15.40
N PRO A 51 1.81 -1.15 -15.20
CA PRO A 51 3.04 -0.79 -15.89
C PRO A 51 4.22 -1.64 -15.42
N THR A 52 5.17 -1.85 -16.34
CA THR A 52 6.47 -2.47 -16.05
C THR A 52 7.59 -1.45 -16.26
N GLY A 53 8.81 -1.75 -15.81
CA GLY A 53 9.93 -0.81 -15.88
C GLY A 53 9.95 0.14 -14.68
N VAL A 54 10.36 1.40 -14.90
CA VAL A 54 10.55 2.37 -13.82
C VAL A 54 9.41 3.40 -13.82
N PHE A 55 8.69 3.50 -12.71
CA PHE A 55 7.59 4.47 -12.57
C PHE A 55 7.39 4.87 -11.11
N THR A 56 6.63 5.96 -10.91
CA THR A 56 6.27 6.49 -9.59
C THR A 56 4.77 6.38 -9.37
N GLY A 57 4.38 6.00 -8.17
CA GLY A 57 2.97 5.96 -7.78
C GLY A 57 2.80 5.95 -6.28
N THR A 58 1.54 5.88 -5.85
CA THR A 58 1.14 5.83 -4.45
C THR A 58 0.33 4.56 -4.24
N TRP A 59 0.78 3.71 -3.32
CA TRP A 59 0.15 2.42 -3.03
C TRP A 59 0.09 2.18 -1.53
N SER A 60 -0.78 1.27 -1.11
CA SER A 60 -0.77 0.78 0.26
C SER A 60 0.52 0.01 0.55
N LEU A 61 0.93 -0.01 1.82
CA LEU A 61 2.10 -0.77 2.25
C LEU A 61 1.93 -2.27 2.02
N ASN A 62 0.71 -2.80 2.09
CA ASN A 62 0.42 -4.20 1.79
C ASN A 62 0.62 -4.53 0.30
N GLU A 63 0.15 -3.67 -0.60
CA GLU A 63 0.39 -3.84 -2.05
C GLU A 63 1.89 -3.77 -2.37
N LEU A 64 2.62 -2.84 -1.75
CA LEU A 64 4.08 -2.73 -1.92
C LEU A 64 4.82 -3.93 -1.33
N ALA A 65 4.44 -4.40 -0.14
CA ALA A 65 5.02 -5.59 0.48
C ALA A 65 4.85 -6.81 -0.42
N PHE A 66 3.64 -6.99 -0.97
CA PHE A 66 3.37 -8.04 -1.93
C PHE A 66 4.22 -7.89 -3.18
N ALA A 67 4.22 -6.72 -3.83
CA ALA A 67 4.99 -6.47 -5.04
C ALA A 67 6.51 -6.72 -4.86
N VAL A 68 7.08 -6.33 -3.71
CA VAL A 68 8.49 -6.56 -3.38
C VAL A 68 8.80 -8.06 -3.27
N LYS A 69 7.89 -8.88 -2.72
CA LYS A 69 8.02 -10.35 -2.69
C LYS A 69 8.11 -10.96 -4.09
N TYR A 70 7.52 -10.32 -5.09
CA TYR A 70 7.57 -10.73 -6.50
C TYR A 70 8.64 -9.99 -7.33
N GLY A 71 9.62 -9.36 -6.68
CA GLY A 71 10.82 -8.83 -7.34
C GLY A 71 10.73 -7.36 -7.76
N VAL A 72 9.66 -6.64 -7.42
CA VAL A 72 9.64 -5.17 -7.54
C VAL A 72 10.66 -4.56 -6.58
N LYS A 73 11.46 -3.61 -7.05
CA LYS A 73 12.45 -2.90 -6.23
C LYS A 73 12.02 -1.46 -6.01
N VAL A 74 12.01 -0.99 -4.77
CA VAL A 74 11.84 0.44 -4.48
C VAL A 74 13.17 1.16 -4.76
N ILE A 75 13.15 2.15 -5.64
CA ILE A 75 14.31 2.97 -6.01
C ILE A 75 14.39 4.21 -5.12
N LYS A 76 13.25 4.87 -4.90
CA LYS A 76 13.17 6.12 -4.18
C LYS A 76 11.86 6.21 -3.41
N THR A 77 11.93 6.73 -2.19
CA THR A 77 10.75 7.07 -1.39
C THR A 77 10.54 8.58 -1.40
N SER A 78 9.33 9.01 -1.73
CA SER A 78 8.93 10.41 -1.61
C SER A 78 8.39 10.69 -0.21
N TYR A 79 7.39 9.90 0.21
CA TYR A 79 6.83 9.96 1.55
C TYR A 79 6.14 8.65 1.90
N VAL A 80 5.94 8.43 3.19
CA VAL A 80 5.15 7.34 3.76
C VAL A 80 4.24 7.92 4.82
N ILE A 81 2.98 7.52 4.81
CA ILE A 81 2.01 7.81 5.85
C ILE A 81 1.69 6.49 6.54
N LEU A 82 2.03 6.38 7.82
CA LEU A 82 1.77 5.20 8.64
C LEU A 82 0.58 5.49 9.55
N PHE A 83 -0.28 4.49 9.70
CA PHE A 83 -1.40 4.52 10.64
C PHE A 83 -1.15 3.49 11.74
N PRO A 84 -1.58 3.78 12.99
CA PRO A 84 -1.60 2.77 14.04
C PRO A 84 -2.48 1.61 13.62
N GLN A 85 -2.08 0.39 13.98
CA GLN A 85 -2.90 -0.79 13.74
C GLN A 85 -4.15 -0.71 14.61
N ILE A 86 -5.32 -0.75 13.98
CA ILE A 86 -6.61 -0.75 14.66
C ILE A 86 -7.28 -2.11 14.56
N ARG A 87 -8.13 -2.42 15.53
CA ARG A 87 -9.05 -3.56 15.46
C ARG A 87 -10.00 -3.37 14.29
N ASN A 88 -10.40 -4.46 13.62
CA ASN A 88 -11.32 -4.41 12.49
C ASN A 88 -12.63 -3.68 12.91
N PRO A 89 -12.94 -2.52 12.31
CA PRO A 89 -14.11 -1.72 12.70
C PRO A 89 -15.43 -2.38 12.29
N PHE A 90 -15.38 -3.42 11.45
CA PHE A 90 -16.55 -4.11 10.90
C PHE A 90 -16.84 -5.46 11.57
N THR A 91 -16.08 -5.89 12.57
CA THR A 91 -16.30 -7.21 13.21
C THR A 91 -17.74 -7.37 13.71
N GLU A 92 -18.23 -6.39 14.47
CA GLU A 92 -19.60 -6.43 15.02
C GLU A 92 -20.68 -6.42 13.92
N PHE A 93 -20.42 -5.71 12.82
CA PHE A 93 -21.34 -5.67 11.67
C PHE A 93 -21.39 -7.01 10.94
N VAL A 94 -20.23 -7.63 10.71
CA VAL A 94 -20.15 -8.97 10.09
C VAL A 94 -20.84 -9.99 10.98
N ASP A 95 -20.55 -9.99 12.29
CA ASP A 95 -21.18 -10.92 13.25
C ASP A 95 -22.71 -10.77 13.30
N TYR A 96 -23.24 -9.56 13.05
CA TYR A 96 -24.68 -9.32 12.96
C TYR A 96 -25.31 -9.91 11.68
N ILE A 97 -24.65 -9.79 10.53
CA ILE A 97 -25.20 -10.23 9.23
C ILE A 97 -25.18 -11.76 9.07
N TYR A 98 -24.21 -12.45 9.67
CA TYR A 98 -24.02 -13.90 9.53
C TYR A 98 -24.58 -14.72 10.71
N ARG A 99 -25.41 -14.12 11.57
CA ARG A 99 -26.15 -14.81 12.64
C ARG A 99 -27.49 -15.34 12.19
#